data_AF-A0A431MWH6-F1
#
_entry.id   AF-A0A431MWH6-F1
#
_cell.length_a   1.000
_cell.length_b   1.000
_cell.length_c   1.000
_cell.angle_alpha   90.00
_cell.angle_beta   90.00
_cell.angle_gamma   90.00
#
_symmetry.space_group_name_H-M   'P 1'
#
loop_
_entity.id
_entity.type
_entity.pdbx_description
1 polymer ?
#
loop_
_entity_poly.entity_id
_entity_poly.type
_entity_poly.pdbx_seq_one_letter_code
_entity_poly.pdbx_strand_id
1 'polypeptide(L)'
;MNLFTRLEKWGDAHHPKWLDIVRIVLGVFLFLKGLEFIKNMDSFSELMSQSGFLASISTGIAAHVIVFAHLVGGILIAVGLLTRFACLIQIPVLLGAIIFINAPQGIFKPHSELWFSVIVLLLLCFFLIEGSGPISIDEAIRKSPDSKKQWHG
;
A
#
# COMPACT_ATOMS: atom_id res chain seq x y z
N MET A 1 14.31 5.31 29.93
CA MET A 1 14.23 4.99 28.48
C MET A 1 12.79 4.64 28.16
N ASN A 2 12.14 5.36 27.24
CA ASN A 2 10.73 5.14 26.89
C ASN A 2 10.55 3.90 26.01
N LEU A 3 9.40 3.23 26.11
CA LEU A 3 9.05 2.08 25.27
C LEU A 3 9.08 2.43 23.78
N PHE A 4 8.68 3.65 23.43
CA PHE A 4 8.74 4.18 22.07
C PHE A 4 10.15 4.20 21.50
N THR A 5 11.16 4.59 22.27
CA THR A 5 12.55 4.64 21.80
C THR A 5 13.20 3.25 21.72
N ARG A 6 12.62 2.23 22.36
CA ARG A 6 13.07 0.83 22.22
C ARG A 6 12.52 0.18 20.95
N LEU A 7 11.27 0.47 20.59
CA LEU A 7 10.66 -0.03 19.35
C LEU A 7 11.35 0.55 18.12
N GLU A 8 11.63 1.85 18.13
CA GLU A 8 12.34 2.53 17.04
C GLU A 8 13.76 1.97 16.84
N LYS A 9 14.50 1.73 17.93
CA LYS A 9 15.83 1.12 17.87
C LYS A 9 15.82 -0.35 17.44
N TRP A 10 14.76 -1.09 17.71
CA TRP A 10 14.67 -2.50 17.30
C TRP A 10 14.40 -2.61 15.79
N GLY A 11 13.53 -1.78 15.23
CA GLY A 11 13.34 -1.67 13.77
C GLY A 11 14.64 -1.26 13.07
N ASP A 12 15.28 -0.17 13.52
CA ASP A 12 16.53 0.31 12.90
C ASP A 12 17.71 -0.67 13.04
N ALA A 13 17.77 -1.48 14.11
CA ALA A 13 18.85 -2.44 14.35
C ALA A 13 18.65 -3.78 13.62
N HIS A 14 17.44 -4.07 13.14
CA HIS A 14 17.08 -5.34 12.51
C HIS A 14 16.29 -5.18 11.21
N HIS A 15 16.37 -4.03 10.52
CA HIS A 15 15.79 -3.87 9.17
C HIS A 15 16.78 -4.32 8.09
N PRO A 16 16.73 -5.57 7.64
CA PRO A 16 17.63 -6.04 6.61
C PRO A 16 17.27 -5.40 5.27
N LYS A 17 18.30 -5.05 4.48
CA LYS A 17 18.16 -4.41 3.15
C LYS A 17 17.25 -5.19 2.18
N TRP A 18 17.00 -6.49 2.42
CA TRP A 18 16.07 -7.27 1.60
C TRP A 18 14.61 -6.83 1.77
N LEU A 19 14.23 -6.27 2.93
CA LEU A 19 12.88 -5.72 3.14
C LEU A 19 12.61 -4.53 2.24
N ASP A 20 13.63 -3.73 1.92
CA ASP A 20 13.49 -2.62 0.97
C ASP A 20 13.18 -3.13 -0.45
N ILE A 21 13.74 -4.28 -0.83
CA ILE A 21 13.40 -4.94 -2.11
C ILE A 21 11.93 -5.38 -2.11
N VAL A 22 11.47 -5.99 -1.01
CA VAL A 22 10.06 -6.39 -0.87
C VAL A 22 9.14 -5.17 -0.93
N ARG A 23 9.52 -4.06 -0.29
CA ARG A 23 8.79 -2.79 -0.34
C ARG A 23 8.69 -2.26 -1.78
N ILE A 24 9.80 -2.27 -2.52
CA ILE A 24 9.84 -1.84 -3.92
C ILE A 24 8.92 -2.72 -4.78
N VAL A 25 9.04 -4.05 -4.64
CA VAL A 25 8.20 -5.01 -5.38
C VAL A 25 6.72 -4.80 -5.05
N LEU A 26 6.37 -4.61 -3.77
CA LEU A 26 5.00 -4.32 -3.33
C LEU A 26 4.47 -3.03 -3.99
N GLY A 27 5.24 -1.95 -3.95
CA GLY A 27 4.84 -0.67 -4.55
C GLY A 27 4.67 -0.76 -6.07
N VAL A 28 5.59 -1.44 -6.75
CA VAL A 28 5.49 -1.71 -8.20
C VAL A 28 4.26 -2.57 -8.51
N PHE A 29 3.99 -3.61 -7.73
CA PHE A 29 2.81 -4.46 -7.91
C PHE A 29 1.51 -3.65 -7.80
N LEU A 30 1.38 -2.80 -6.77
CA LEU A 30 0.21 -1.93 -6.61
C LEU A 30 0.05 -0.95 -7.78
N PHE A 31 1.14 -0.37 -8.26
CA PHE A 31 1.13 0.51 -9.42
C PHE A 31 0.64 -0.23 -10.69
N LEU A 32 1.16 -1.44 -10.93
CA LEU A 32 0.73 -2.27 -12.06
C LEU A 32 -0.75 -2.63 -11.97
N LYS A 33 -1.27 -2.92 -10.77
CA LYS A 33 -2.71 -3.14 -10.54
C LYS A 33 -3.53 -1.88 -10.86
N GLY A 34 -3.05 -0.69 -10.50
CA GLY A 34 -3.67 0.58 -10.91
C GLY A 34 -3.74 0.73 -12.44
N LEU A 35 -2.67 0.37 -13.17
CA LEU A 35 -2.67 0.39 -14.63
C LEU A 35 -3.61 -0.65 -15.25
N GLU A 36 -3.71 -1.83 -14.64
CA GLU A 36 -4.66 -2.87 -15.05
C GLU A 36 -6.11 -2.39 -14.93
N PHE A 37 -6.45 -1.68 -13.86
CA PHE A 37 -7.76 -1.07 -13.67
C PHE A 37 -8.06 0.05 -14.68
N ILE A 38 -7.07 0.84 -15.09
CA ILE A 38 -7.25 1.83 -16.18
C ILE A 38 -7.59 1.11 -17.48
N LYS A 39 -6.87 0.04 -17.82
CA LYS A 39 -7.07 -0.70 -19.07
C LYS A 39 -8.44 -1.38 -19.13
N ASN A 40 -8.98 -1.79 -17.98
CA ASN A 40 -10.23 -2.53 -17.86
C ASN A 40 -11.27 -1.77 -17.02
N MET A 41 -11.32 -0.44 -17.17
CA MET A 41 -12.14 0.44 -16.32
C MET A 41 -13.63 0.09 -16.37
N ASP A 42 -14.15 -0.30 -17.54
CA ASP A 42 -15.56 -0.67 -17.71
C ASP A 42 -15.89 -1.92 -16.90
N SER A 43 -15.10 -2.99 -17.04
CA SER A 43 -15.26 -4.23 -16.28
C SER A 43 -15.08 -4.02 -14.78
N PHE A 44 -14.12 -3.17 -14.38
CA PHE A 44 -13.92 -2.83 -12.98
C PHE A 44 -15.10 -2.07 -12.38
N SER A 45 -15.64 -1.10 -13.11
CA SER A 45 -16.82 -0.33 -12.70
C SER A 45 -18.07 -1.20 -12.59
N GLU A 46 -18.22 -2.19 -13.47
CA GLU A 46 -19.28 -3.19 -13.40
C GLU A 46 -19.13 -4.12 -12.17
N LEU A 47 -17.91 -4.59 -11.86
CA LEU A 47 -17.67 -5.37 -10.65
C LEU A 47 -18.02 -4.59 -9.38
N MET A 48 -17.73 -3.28 -9.36
CA MET A 48 -18.12 -2.44 -8.24
C MET A 48 -19.63 -2.19 -8.17
N SER A 49 -20.33 -2.04 -9.30
CA SER A 49 -21.78 -1.84 -9.30
C SER A 49 -22.54 -3.08 -8.80
N GLN A 50 -21.97 -4.27 -8.98
CA GLN A 50 -22.51 -5.52 -8.43
C GLN A 50 -22.27 -5.64 -6.92
N SER A 51 -21.28 -4.92 -6.38
CA SER A 51 -21.00 -4.90 -4.95
C SER A 51 -21.87 -3.84 -4.23
N GLY A 52 -22.87 -4.29 -3.47
CA GLY A 52 -23.89 -3.39 -2.90
C GLY A 52 -23.37 -2.20 -2.09
N PHE A 53 -22.21 -2.33 -1.41
CA PHE A 53 -21.58 -1.22 -0.70
C PHE A 53 -20.92 -0.20 -1.65
N LEU A 54 -20.15 -0.65 -2.64
CA LEU A 54 -19.47 0.26 -3.58
C LEU A 54 -20.45 0.87 -4.59
N ALA A 55 -21.56 0.19 -4.88
CA ALA A 55 -22.65 0.72 -5.71
C ALA A 55 -23.37 1.91 -5.07
N SER A 56 -23.35 2.01 -3.73
CA SER A 56 -23.94 3.14 -2.99
C SER A 56 -23.11 4.43 -3.13
N ILE A 57 -21.80 4.27 -3.37
CA ILE A 57 -20.91 5.34 -3.77
C ILE A 57 -21.05 5.49 -5.28
N SER A 58 -21.02 6.71 -5.82
CA SER A 58 -20.98 6.90 -7.27
C SER A 58 -19.85 6.04 -7.86
N THR A 59 -20.21 5.01 -8.62
CA THR A 59 -19.28 3.96 -9.10
C THR A 59 -18.14 4.58 -9.92
N GLY A 60 -18.43 5.62 -10.69
CA GLY A 60 -17.42 6.38 -11.41
C GLY A 60 -16.41 7.06 -10.48
N ILE A 61 -16.86 7.67 -9.37
CA ILE A 61 -15.96 8.35 -8.42
C ILE A 61 -15.11 7.33 -7.66
N ALA A 62 -15.73 6.26 -7.16
CA ALA A 62 -15.03 5.20 -6.45
C ALA A 62 -13.92 4.58 -7.32
N ALA A 63 -14.19 4.35 -8.61
CA ALA A 63 -13.25 3.69 -9.50
C ALA A 63 -12.00 4.55 -9.69
N HIS A 64 -12.17 5.85 -9.97
CA HIS A 64 -11.07 6.77 -10.15
C HIS A 64 -10.25 6.95 -8.86
N VAL A 65 -10.91 7.02 -7.70
CA VAL A 65 -10.23 7.11 -6.40
C VAL A 65 -9.38 5.87 -6.13
N ILE A 66 -9.91 4.68 -6.40
CA ILE A 66 -9.19 3.40 -6.20
C ILE A 66 -7.98 3.31 -7.14
N VAL A 67 -8.15 3.67 -8.41
CA VAL A 67 -7.05 3.71 -9.39
C VAL A 67 -5.98 4.69 -8.96
N PHE A 68 -6.36 5.91 -8.57
CA PHE A 68 -5.42 6.93 -8.14
C PHE A 68 -4.66 6.50 -6.89
N ALA A 69 -5.35 5.90 -5.92
CA ALA A 69 -4.74 5.35 -4.71
C ALA A 69 -3.67 4.29 -5.03
N HIS A 70 -3.94 3.39 -5.98
CA HIS A 70 -2.99 2.38 -6.41
C HIS A 70 -1.78 2.94 -7.15
N LEU A 71 -1.99 3.88 -8.05
CA LEU A 71 -0.90 4.46 -8.83
C LEU A 71 0.01 5.31 -7.94
N VAL A 72 -0.55 6.30 -7.26
CA VAL A 72 0.22 7.23 -6.43
C VAL A 72 0.75 6.52 -5.19
N GLY A 73 -0.10 5.77 -4.50
CA GLY A 73 0.31 4.98 -3.33
C GLY A 73 1.37 3.94 -3.68
N GLY A 74 1.26 3.27 -4.83
CA GLY A 74 2.27 2.32 -5.31
C GLY A 74 3.64 2.98 -5.52
N ILE A 75 3.68 4.15 -6.16
CA ILE A 75 4.93 4.91 -6.36
C ILE A 75 5.52 5.34 -5.00
N LEU A 76 4.70 5.90 -4.12
CA LEU A 76 5.12 6.35 -2.78
C LEU A 76 5.72 5.19 -1.96
N ILE A 77 5.07 4.03 -1.95
CA ILE A 77 5.58 2.82 -1.29
C ILE A 77 6.88 2.35 -1.94
N ALA A 78 6.94 2.29 -3.28
CA ALA A 78 8.12 1.78 -3.97
C ALA A 78 9.37 2.61 -3.65
N VAL A 79 9.23 3.93 -3.75
CA VAL A 79 10.31 4.89 -3.52
C VAL A 79 10.62 5.07 -2.02
N GLY A 80 9.70 4.68 -1.14
CA GLY A 80 9.87 4.81 0.30
C GLY A 80 9.63 6.24 0.79
N LEU A 81 8.65 6.94 0.19
CA LEU A 81 8.23 8.28 0.58
C LEU A 81 6.85 8.17 1.25
N LEU A 82 6.70 8.66 2.48
CA LEU A 82 5.42 8.59 3.23
C LEU A 82 4.81 7.18 3.25
N THR A 83 5.65 6.13 3.36
CA THR A 83 5.24 4.73 3.18
C THR A 83 4.07 4.32 4.07
N ARG A 84 4.07 4.78 5.34
CA ARG A 84 2.98 4.47 6.28
C ARG A 84 1.65 5.09 5.84
N PHE A 85 1.67 6.33 5.36
CA PHE A 85 0.46 7.00 4.88
C PHE A 85 -0.08 6.35 3.61
N ALA A 86 0.81 6.01 2.67
CA ALA A 86 0.41 5.30 1.46
C ALA A 86 -0.17 3.90 1.78
N CYS A 87 0.42 3.17 2.73
CA CYS A 87 -0.14 1.89 3.19
C CYS A 87 -1.52 2.06 3.84
N LEU A 88 -1.70 3.10 4.67
CA LEU A 88 -2.97 3.38 5.32
C LEU A 88 -4.11 3.64 4.32
N ILE A 89 -3.82 4.28 3.19
CA ILE A 89 -4.80 4.48 2.10
C ILE A 89 -5.07 3.17 1.36
N GLN A 90 -4.04 2.36 1.11
CA GLN A 90 -4.17 1.13 0.31
C GLN A 90 -4.89 -0.01 1.06
N ILE A 91 -4.75 -0.10 2.38
CA ILE A 91 -5.40 -1.12 3.21
C ILE A 91 -6.93 -1.16 3.04
N PRO A 92 -7.71 -0.08 3.24
CA PRO A 92 -9.15 -0.11 3.09
C PRO A 92 -9.59 -0.42 1.66
N VAL A 93 -8.79 0.00 0.66
CA VAL A 93 -9.06 -0.32 -0.74
C VAL A 93 -8.93 -1.83 -1.00
N LEU A 94 -7.83 -2.44 -0.57
CA LEU A 94 -7.64 -3.89 -0.71
C LEU A 94 -8.65 -4.70 0.11
N LEU A 95 -8.95 -4.23 1.32
CA LEU A 95 -9.92 -4.87 2.21
C LEU A 95 -11.33 -4.84 1.59
N GLY A 96 -11.70 -3.72 0.95
CA GLY A 96 -12.92 -3.61 0.15
C GLY A 96 -12.95 -4.61 -1.00
N ALA A 97 -11.86 -4.73 -1.77
CA ALA A 97 -11.77 -5.70 -2.86
C ALA A 97 -11.89 -7.15 -2.36
N ILE A 98 -11.25 -7.50 -1.23
CA ILE A 98 -11.32 -8.85 -0.66
C ILE A 98 -12.75 -9.19 -0.22
N ILE A 99 -13.41 -8.30 0.52
CA ILE A 99 -14.73 -8.57 1.12
C ILE A 99 -15.84 -8.50 0.07
N PHE A 100 -15.83 -7.49 -0.78
CA PHE A 100 -16.97 -7.16 -1.63
C PHE A 100 -16.85 -7.72 -3.06
N ILE A 101 -15.64 -8.04 -3.52
CA ILE A 101 -15.40 -8.51 -4.90
C ILE A 101 -14.96 -9.98 -4.88
N ASN A 102 -13.88 -10.31 -4.15
CA ASN A 102 -13.26 -11.63 -4.23
C ASN A 102 -13.96 -12.70 -3.38
N ALA A 103 -14.39 -12.39 -2.15
CA ALA A 103 -15.05 -13.35 -1.27
C ALA A 103 -16.36 -13.93 -1.86
N PRO A 104 -17.24 -13.13 -2.52
CA PRO A 104 -18.43 -13.66 -3.19
C PRO A 104 -18.12 -14.58 -4.39
N GLN A 105 -16.95 -14.42 -5.03
CA GLN A 105 -16.57 -15.22 -6.20
C GLN A 105 -16.04 -16.63 -5.86
N GLY A 106 -15.77 -16.91 -4.58
CA GLY A 106 -15.35 -18.21 -4.06
C GLY A 106 -13.83 -18.39 -3.92
N ILE A 107 -13.41 -18.94 -2.78
CA ILE A 107 -12.00 -19.12 -2.39
C ILE A 107 -11.30 -20.25 -3.19
N PHE A 108 -12.06 -21.24 -3.67
CA PHE A 108 -11.54 -22.45 -4.32
C PHE A 108 -11.51 -22.40 -5.84
N LYS A 109 -11.70 -21.23 -6.46
CA LYS A 109 -11.52 -21.10 -7.92
C LYS A 109 -10.03 -21.21 -8.28
N PRO A 110 -9.64 -22.02 -9.30
CA PRO A 110 -8.23 -22.27 -9.64
C PRO A 110 -7.39 -21.07 -10.10
N HIS A 111 -7.91 -19.85 -10.05
CA HIS A 111 -7.24 -18.58 -10.40
C HIS A 111 -7.69 -17.44 -9.46
N SER A 112 -8.13 -17.76 -8.23
CA SER A 112 -8.64 -16.75 -7.30
C SER A 112 -7.52 -15.77 -6.91
N GLU A 113 -7.68 -14.49 -7.29
CA GLU A 113 -6.80 -13.39 -6.87
C GLU A 113 -6.85 -13.12 -5.34
N LEU A 114 -7.71 -13.85 -4.61
CA LEU A 114 -7.93 -13.69 -3.18
C LEU A 114 -6.65 -13.95 -2.38
N TRP A 115 -5.91 -15.02 -2.68
CA TRP A 115 -4.65 -15.34 -1.99
C TRP A 115 -3.59 -14.25 -2.19
N PHE A 116 -3.47 -13.75 -3.42
CA PHE A 116 -2.56 -12.64 -3.73
C PHE A 116 -2.96 -11.37 -2.99
N SER A 117 -4.26 -11.03 -2.98
CA SER A 117 -4.78 -9.86 -2.28
C SER A 117 -4.55 -9.93 -0.77
N VAL A 118 -4.71 -11.11 -0.16
CA VAL A 118 -4.41 -11.32 1.27
C VAL A 118 -2.93 -11.15 1.56
N ILE A 119 -2.03 -11.69 0.74
CA ILE A 119 -0.58 -11.50 0.92
C ILE A 119 -0.21 -10.02 0.81
N VAL A 120 -0.75 -9.32 -0.18
CA VAL A 120 -0.49 -7.88 -0.39
C VAL A 120 -1.03 -7.08 0.79
N LEU A 121 -2.22 -7.41 1.32
CA LEU A 121 -2.78 -6.79 2.51
C LEU A 121 -1.88 -7.00 3.74
N LEU A 122 -1.38 -8.22 3.95
CA LEU A 122 -0.45 -8.51 5.05
C LEU A 122 0.86 -7.72 4.91
N LEU A 123 1.38 -7.60 3.69
CA LEU A 123 2.57 -6.78 3.42
C LEU A 123 2.30 -5.30 3.68
N LEU A 124 1.13 -4.78 3.31
CA LEU A 124 0.75 -3.40 3.64
C LEU A 124 0.65 -3.17 5.14
N CYS A 125 0.07 -4.10 5.89
CA CYS A 125 0.04 -4.04 7.36
C CYS A 125 1.45 -4.09 7.95
N PHE A 126 2.34 -4.92 7.39
CA PHE A 126 3.73 -5.00 7.80
C PHE A 126 4.46 -3.67 7.58
N PHE A 127 4.39 -3.09 6.37
CA PHE A 127 5.03 -1.80 6.07
C PHE A 127 4.35 -0.60 6.70
N LEU A 128 3.09 -0.73 7.15
CA LEU A 128 2.44 0.27 7.99
C LEU A 128 3.13 0.37 9.36
N ILE A 129 3.57 -0.77 9.92
CA ILE A 129 4.25 -0.83 11.22
C ILE A 129 5.75 -0.52 11.06
N GLU A 130 6.42 -1.20 10.13
CA GLU A 130 7.86 -1.04 9.88
C GLU A 130 8.17 0.38 9.36
N GLY A 131 7.45 0.83 8.33
CA GLY A 131 7.68 2.12 7.67
C GLY A 131 8.61 2.03 6.47
N SER A 132 9.32 3.12 6.20
CA SER A 132 10.06 3.33 4.94
C SER A 132 11.38 2.58 4.87
N GLY A 133 12.06 2.25 5.97
CA GLY A 133 13.36 1.56 5.95
C GLY A 133 14.55 2.43 5.50
N PRO A 134 15.79 1.91 5.53
CA PRO A 134 17.03 2.65 5.34
C PRO A 134 17.34 3.01 3.88
N ILE A 135 16.86 2.24 2.90
CA ILE A 135 16.95 2.58 1.47
C ILE A 135 15.62 3.20 1.05
N SER A 136 15.36 4.42 1.51
CA SER A 136 14.13 5.17 1.23
C SER A 136 14.44 6.66 1.04
N ILE A 137 13.58 7.36 0.30
CA ILE A 137 13.71 8.83 0.19
C ILE A 137 13.46 9.50 1.54
N ASP A 138 12.52 9.00 2.35
CA ASP A 138 12.30 9.51 3.71
C ASP A 138 13.60 9.51 4.53
N GLU A 139 14.38 8.42 4.45
CA GLU A 139 15.65 8.30 5.14
C GLU A 139 16.74 9.20 4.55
N ALA A 140 16.77 9.35 3.23
CA ALA A 140 17.69 10.26 2.56
C ALA A 140 17.44 11.72 2.98
N ILE A 141 16.17 12.13 3.10
CA ILE A 141 15.78 13.44 3.59
C ILE A 141 16.18 13.61 5.07
N ARG A 142 15.94 12.60 5.92
CA ARG A 142 16.34 12.60 7.35
C ARG A 142 17.85 12.78 7.53
N LYS A 143 18.67 12.23 6.63
CA LYS A 143 20.14 12.32 6.68
C LYS A 143 20.71 13.59 6.06
N SER A 144 19.90 14.39 5.36
CA SER A 144 20.36 15.58 4.65
C SER A 144 20.89 16.68 5.61
N PRO A 145 21.91 17.47 5.21
CA PRO A 145 22.52 18.50 6.06
C PRO A 145 21.56 19.58 6.55
N ASP A 146 20.55 19.91 5.73
CA ASP A 146 19.55 20.94 6.04
C ASP A 146 18.65 20.54 7.20
N SER A 147 18.39 19.24 7.38
CA SER A 147 17.67 18.71 8.55
C SER A 147 18.45 18.89 9.85
N LYS A 148 19.78 18.68 9.84
CA LYS A 148 20.62 18.81 11.05
C LYS A 148 20.71 20.23 11.61
N LYS A 149 20.51 21.25 10.75
CA LYS A 149 20.59 22.66 11.15
C LYS A 149 19.39 23.12 11.98
N GLN A 150 18.23 22.47 11.86
CA GLN A 150 17.01 22.83 12.59
C GLN A 150 16.95 22.29 14.03
N TRP A 151 17.78 21.31 14.39
CA TRP A 151 17.78 20.68 15.72
C TRP A 151 18.90 21.18 16.66
N HIS A 152 19.80 22.01 16.15
CA HIS A 152 20.93 22.58 16.89
C HIS A 152 20.89 24.12 16.92
N GLY A 153 19.75 24.72 16.60
CA GLY A 153 19.49 26.17 16.71
C GLY A 153 18.64 26.49 17.93
#